data_AF-A0A6L9Q544-F1
#
_entry.id   AF-A0A6L9Q544-F1
#
_cell.length_a   1.000
_cell.length_b   1.000
_cell.length_c   1.000
_cell.angle_alpha   90.00
_cell.angle_beta   90.00
_cell.angle_gamma   90.00
#
_symmetry.space_group_name_H-M   'P 1'
#
loop_
_entity.id
_entity.type
_entity.pdbx_description
1 polymer ?
#
loop_
_entity_poly.entity_id
_entity_poly.type
_entity_poly.pdbx_seq_one_letter_code
_entity_poly.pdbx_strand_id
1 'polypeptide(L)'
;MQSLRHIAIYVEEPAPGQFAWVLVERSGRTWRELDRADSPVTSYKAAMAQGLVALQARVDDLEVGPRTEDDAPARPDDKGDAGEHRPRKASRGAPAKEAAPGRPYFGFGPAR
;
A
#
# COMPACT_ATOMS: atom_id res chain seq x y z
N MET A 1 14.70 -1.98 19.92
CA MET A 1 15.00 -1.99 18.47
C MET A 1 13.71 -2.30 17.74
N GLN A 2 13.21 -1.41 16.88
CA GLN A 2 11.93 -1.63 16.19
C GLN A 2 11.90 -2.97 15.44
N SER A 3 10.99 -3.83 15.89
CA SER A 3 10.75 -5.13 15.27
C SER A 3 10.03 -4.95 13.94
N LEU A 4 10.25 -5.88 13.00
CA LEU A 4 9.51 -5.89 11.74
C LEU A 4 8.08 -6.38 11.99
N ARG A 5 7.12 -5.71 11.35
CA ARG A 5 5.75 -6.20 11.26
C ARG A 5 5.70 -7.38 10.30
N HIS A 6 5.13 -8.47 10.78
CA HIS A 6 4.98 -9.69 9.98
C HIS A 6 3.67 -9.63 9.21
N ILE A 7 3.69 -8.99 8.05
CA ILE A 7 2.55 -8.89 7.13
C ILE A 7 2.75 -9.90 6.01
N ALA A 8 1.73 -10.71 5.73
CA ALA A 8 1.69 -11.64 4.62
C ALA A 8 0.52 -11.31 3.68
N ILE A 9 0.70 -11.68 2.42
CA ILE A 9 -0.33 -11.63 1.39
C ILE A 9 -0.68 -13.04 0.97
N TYR A 10 -1.97 -13.28 0.74
CA TYR A 10 -2.44 -14.46 0.03
C TYR A 10 -3.61 -14.08 -0.88
N VAL A 11 -4.00 -15.02 -1.75
CA VAL A 11 -5.12 -14.85 -2.68
C VAL A 11 -6.15 -15.94 -2.38
N GLU A 12 -7.40 -15.53 -2.19
CA GLU A 12 -8.57 -16.41 -2.08
C GLU A 12 -9.32 -16.44 -3.40
N GLU A 13 -10.10 -17.51 -3.62
CA GLU A 13 -11.04 -17.65 -4.73
C GLU A 13 -12.47 -17.83 -4.16
N PRO A 14 -13.18 -16.74 -3.79
CA PRO A 14 -14.51 -16.84 -3.15
C PRO A 14 -15.56 -17.52 -4.04
N ALA A 15 -15.38 -17.43 -5.35
CA ALA A 15 -16.19 -18.12 -6.36
C ALA A 15 -15.29 -18.49 -7.55
N PRO A 16 -15.64 -19.53 -8.32
CA PRO A 16 -14.83 -19.98 -9.44
C PRO A 16 -14.48 -18.83 -10.41
N GLY A 17 -13.19 -18.64 -10.66
CA GLY A 17 -12.64 -17.59 -11.51
C GLY A 17 -12.66 -16.18 -10.92
N GLN A 18 -13.01 -16.01 -9.64
CA GLN A 18 -13.03 -14.73 -8.94
C GLN A 18 -11.98 -14.73 -7.83
N PHE A 19 -10.94 -13.92 -7.96
CA PHE A 19 -9.79 -13.90 -7.07
C PHE A 19 -9.73 -12.60 -6.27
N ALA A 20 -9.55 -12.71 -4.96
CA ALA A 20 -9.38 -11.57 -4.07
C ALA A 20 -8.08 -11.71 -3.28
N TRP A 21 -7.26 -10.66 -3.26
CA TRP A 21 -6.10 -10.62 -2.36
C TRP A 21 -6.56 -10.31 -0.94
N VAL A 22 -5.83 -10.83 0.04
CA VAL A 22 -6.02 -10.58 1.46
C VAL A 22 -4.66 -10.33 2.10
N LEU A 23 -4.55 -9.26 2.89
CA LEU A 23 -3.41 -8.95 3.72
C LEU A 23 -3.71 -9.38 5.16
N VAL A 24 -2.76 -10.08 5.77
CA VAL A 24 -2.85 -10.50 7.17
C VAL A 24 -1.59 -10.13 7.92
N GLU A 25 -1.75 -9.80 9.20
CA GLU A 25 -0.63 -9.56 10.11
C GLU A 25 -0.61 -10.57 11.23
N ARG A 26 0.59 -11.02 11.57
CA ARG A 26 0.80 -11.96 12.65
C ARG A 26 0.71 -11.25 14.00
N SER A 27 -0.24 -11.67 14.82
CA SER A 27 -0.35 -11.31 16.23
C SER A 27 -0.09 -12.55 17.10
N GLY A 28 1.11 -12.61 17.70
CA GLY A 28 1.58 -13.78 18.44
C GLY A 28 1.65 -15.05 17.57
N ARG A 29 0.74 -15.99 17.83
CA ARG A 29 0.60 -17.25 17.08
C ARG A 29 -0.55 -17.23 16.06
N THR A 30 -1.32 -16.15 16.01
CA THR A 30 -2.49 -16.00 15.13
C THR A 30 -2.21 -15.03 14.00
N TRP A 31 -2.99 -15.12 12.93
CA TRP A 31 -3.00 -14.17 11.82
C TRP A 31 -4.33 -13.44 11.81
N ARG A 32 -4.29 -12.13 11.67
CA ARG A 32 -5.49 -11.27 11.61
C ARG A 32 -5.52 -10.56 10.26
N GLU A 33 -6.69 -10.51 9.64
CA GLU A 33 -6.91 -9.73 8.43
C GLU A 33 -6.68 -8.23 8.70
N LEU A 34 -5.82 -7.63 7.88
CA LEU A 34 -5.57 -6.19 7.86
C LEU A 34 -6.39 -5.50 6.79
N ASP A 35 -6.51 -6.14 5.63
CA ASP A 35 -7.12 -5.57 4.45
C ASP A 35 -7.44 -6.64 3.42
N ARG A 36 -8.32 -6.31 2.47
CA ARG A 36 -8.78 -7.21 1.41
C ARG A 36 -9.14 -6.40 0.17
N ALA A 37 -9.10 -7.07 -0.99
CA ALA A 37 -9.61 -6.48 -2.23
C ALA A 37 -11.08 -6.03 -2.09
N ASP A 38 -11.37 -4.77 -2.46
CA ASP A 38 -12.75 -4.24 -2.51
C ASP A 38 -13.66 -5.04 -3.44
N SER A 39 -13.09 -5.64 -4.48
CA SER A 39 -13.81 -6.50 -5.43
C SER A 39 -12.89 -7.56 -6.01
N PRO A 40 -13.38 -8.79 -6.23
CA PRO A 40 -12.57 -9.83 -6.84
C PRO A 40 -12.30 -9.53 -8.32
N VAL A 41 -11.15 -10.01 -8.80
CA VAL A 41 -10.72 -9.91 -10.19
C VAL A 41 -10.70 -11.28 -10.86
N THR A 42 -10.75 -11.32 -12.20
CA THR A 42 -10.85 -12.57 -12.96
C THR A 42 -9.53 -13.31 -13.16
N SER A 43 -8.44 -12.82 -12.57
CA SER A 43 -7.10 -13.40 -12.73
C SER A 43 -6.36 -13.45 -11.41
N TYR A 44 -5.88 -14.64 -11.05
CA TYR A 44 -5.00 -14.84 -9.90
C TYR A 44 -3.76 -13.93 -9.97
N LYS A 45 -3.15 -13.81 -11.17
CA LYS A 45 -2.00 -12.91 -11.40
C LYS A 45 -2.34 -11.46 -11.08
N ALA A 46 -3.52 -10.99 -11.49
CA ALA A 46 -3.96 -9.63 -11.22
C ALA A 46 -4.19 -9.42 -9.72
N ALA A 47 -4.87 -10.35 -9.04
CA ALA A 47 -5.09 -10.28 -7.59
C ALA A 47 -3.77 -10.23 -6.82
N MET A 48 -2.81 -11.10 -7.16
CA MET A 48 -1.49 -11.13 -6.54
C MET A 48 -0.73 -9.80 -6.73
N ALA A 49 -0.74 -9.24 -7.94
CA ALA A 49 -0.08 -7.97 -8.23
C ALA A 49 -0.74 -6.81 -7.46
N GLN A 50 -2.08 -6.75 -7.45
CA GLN A 50 -2.84 -5.73 -6.71
C GLN A 50 -2.56 -5.80 -5.22
N GLY A 51 -2.54 -6.98 -4.62
CA GLY A 51 -2.25 -7.09 -3.21
C GLY A 51 -0.79 -6.77 -2.87
N LEU A 52 0.17 -7.01 -3.77
CA LEU A 52 1.55 -6.55 -3.56
C LEU A 52 1.63 -5.02 -3.53
N VAL A 53 0.88 -4.33 -4.41
CA VAL A 53 0.73 -2.86 -4.36
C VAL A 53 0.09 -2.43 -3.05
N ALA A 54 -0.97 -3.12 -2.60
CA ALA A 54 -1.62 -2.83 -1.32
C ALA A 54 -0.65 -3.02 -0.14
N LEU A 55 0.21 -4.04 -0.16
CA LEU A 55 1.24 -4.25 0.85
C LEU A 55 2.25 -3.10 0.86
N GLN A 56 2.75 -2.69 -0.31
CA GLN A 56 3.70 -1.58 -0.41
C GLN A 56 3.12 -0.27 0.14
N ALA A 57 1.83 -0.01 -0.10
CA ALA A 57 1.13 1.16 0.43
C ALA A 57 1.02 1.19 1.97
N ARG A 58 1.28 0.07 2.66
CA ARG A 58 1.31 -0.03 4.13
C ARG A 58 2.71 0.18 4.73
N VAL A 59 3.72 0.44 3.89
CA VAL A 59 5.11 0.58 4.30
C VAL A 59 5.57 2.00 4.00
N ASP A 60 5.93 2.76 5.04
CA ASP A 60 6.39 4.15 4.87
C ASP A 60 7.73 4.24 4.13
N ASP A 61 8.66 3.32 4.44
CA ASP A 61 9.96 3.20 3.79
C ASP A 61 10.20 1.74 3.34
N LEU A 62 10.15 1.53 2.03
CA LEU A 62 10.30 0.21 1.40
C LEU A 62 11.71 -0.38 1.55
N GLU A 63 12.73 0.45 1.77
CA GLU A 63 14.10 -0.04 2.00
C GLU A 63 14.26 -0.62 3.40
N VAL A 64 13.44 -0.16 4.36
CA VAL A 64 13.50 -0.56 5.76
C VAL A 64 12.43 -1.58 6.13
N GLY A 65 11.30 -1.57 5.44
CA GLY A 65 10.14 -2.42 5.68
C GLY A 65 9.26 -1.93 6.86
N PRO A 66 8.08 -2.52 7.04
CA PRO A 66 7.12 -2.06 8.05
C PRO A 66 7.61 -2.39 9.46
N ARG A 67 7.63 -1.39 10.35
CA ARG A 67 8.13 -1.50 11.72
C ARG A 67 7.02 -1.40 12.76
N THR A 68 7.17 -2.08 13.88
CA THR A 68 6.26 -1.97 15.03
C THR A 68 6.54 -0.66 15.77
N GLU A 69 5.50 0.11 16.08
CA GLU A 69 5.60 1.38 16.79
C GLU A 69 6.06 1.23 18.25
N ASP A 70 5.94 0.03 18.83
CA ASP A 70 6.31 -0.31 20.21
C ASP A 70 7.80 -0.12 20.57
N ASP A 71 8.63 0.31 19.61
CA ASP A 71 10.05 0.58 19.83
C ASP A 71 10.50 1.91 19.17
N ALA A 72 9.58 2.83 18.94
CA ALA A 72 9.94 4.20 18.58
C ALA A 72 10.57 4.90 19.80
N PRO A 73 11.82 5.40 19.72
CA PRO A 73 12.29 6.35 20.73
C PRO A 73 11.34 7.53 20.70
N ALA A 74 10.81 7.90 21.87
CA ALA A 74 9.92 9.05 22.04
C ALA A 74 10.46 10.22 21.23
N ARG A 75 9.69 10.69 20.23
CA ARG A 75 10.00 11.96 19.57
C ARG A 75 10.02 13.03 20.67
N PRO A 76 11.08 13.84 20.78
CA PRO A 76 11.07 14.96 21.72
C PRO A 76 9.91 15.88 21.33
N ASP A 77 9.18 16.31 22.35
CA ASP A 77 7.97 17.12 22.24
C ASP A 77 8.25 18.43 21.48
N ASP A 78 7.73 18.54 20.26
CA ASP A 78 7.67 19.83 19.57
C ASP A 78 6.49 20.63 20.14
N LYS A 79 6.75 21.30 21.27
CA LYS A 79 5.87 22.33 21.81
C LYS A 79 6.08 23.64 21.05
N GLY A 80 5.16 23.89 20.13
CA GLY A 80 4.58 25.21 19.91
C GLY A 80 5.18 26.02 18.76
N ASP A 81 4.32 26.43 17.82
CA ASP A 81 3.78 27.78 17.88
C ASP A 81 2.51 27.92 17.01
N ALA A 82 1.57 28.70 17.53
CA ALA A 82 0.31 29.02 16.91
C ALA A 82 0.51 30.16 15.89
N GLY A 83 0.01 29.97 14.66
CA GLY A 83 0.02 31.01 13.65
C GLY A 83 -1.09 30.82 12.62
N GLU A 84 -2.28 31.29 12.94
CA GLU A 84 -3.46 31.31 12.07
C GLU A 84 -3.43 32.51 11.10
N HIS A 85 -4.02 32.33 9.90
CA HIS A 85 -4.50 33.29 8.86
C HIS A 85 -3.89 33.00 7.48
N ARG A 86 -4.59 32.87 6.35
CA ARG A 86 -6.01 32.96 5.93
C ARG A 86 -6.07 32.42 4.47
N PRO A 87 -7.26 32.15 3.88
CA PRO A 87 -7.38 31.38 2.64
C PRO A 87 -7.16 32.21 1.38
N ARG A 88 -6.69 31.57 0.30
CA ARG A 88 -6.76 32.12 -1.07
C ARG A 88 -7.59 31.20 -1.96
N LYS A 89 -8.64 31.80 -2.54
CA LYS A 89 -9.64 31.18 -3.39
C LYS A 89 -9.20 31.26 -4.86
N ALA A 90 -9.47 30.16 -5.58
CA ALA A 90 -9.84 30.02 -6.99
C ALA A 90 -8.81 30.31 -8.12
N SER A 91 -8.62 29.31 -8.98
CA SER A 91 -9.04 29.41 -10.40
C SER A 91 -9.06 28.05 -11.12
N ARG A 92 -10.15 27.84 -11.87
CA ARG A 92 -10.43 26.80 -12.88
C ARG A 92 -9.33 26.67 -13.95
N GLY A 93 -9.16 25.46 -14.49
CA GLY A 93 -8.63 25.26 -15.85
C GLY A 93 -8.14 23.83 -16.14
N ALA A 94 -9.02 22.95 -16.64
CA ALA A 94 -8.65 21.85 -17.55
C ALA A 94 -8.59 22.42 -19.00
N PRO A 95 -7.95 21.79 -20.02
CA PRO A 95 -7.83 20.33 -20.22
C PRO A 95 -6.55 19.76 -20.89
N ALA A 96 -6.51 18.42 -20.90
CA ALA A 96 -5.96 17.47 -21.89
C ALA A 96 -4.49 17.58 -22.38
N LYS A 97 -3.75 16.47 -22.23
CA LYS A 97 -2.96 15.88 -23.33
C LYS A 97 -2.67 14.39 -23.10
N GLU A 98 -3.18 13.62 -24.04
CA GLU A 98 -2.91 12.24 -24.37
C GLU A 98 -1.49 12.10 -24.96
N ALA A 99 -0.72 11.09 -24.56
CA ALA A 99 0.53 10.69 -25.24
C ALA A 99 0.91 9.21 -24.97
N ALA A 100 0.64 8.37 -25.99
CA ALA A 100 1.38 7.20 -26.51
C ALA A 100 1.83 6.02 -25.60
N PRO A 101 1.77 4.77 -26.12
CA PRO A 101 2.01 3.55 -25.35
C PRO A 101 3.51 3.25 -25.18
N GLY A 102 4.03 3.47 -23.97
CA GLY A 102 5.32 2.94 -23.52
C GLY A 102 5.17 1.49 -23.08
N ARG A 103 6.09 0.62 -23.51
CA ARG A 103 6.16 -0.81 -23.13
C ARG A 103 6.12 -0.94 -21.59
N PRO A 104 5.24 -1.78 -21.00
CA PRO A 104 5.23 -1.94 -19.56
C PRO A 104 6.48 -2.70 -19.12
N TYR A 105 7.39 -1.97 -18.46
CA TYR A 105 8.40 -2.56 -17.59
C TYR A 105 7.68 -3.08 -16.35
N PHE A 106 7.62 -4.40 -16.18
CA PHE A 106 7.24 -5.03 -14.92
C PHE A 106 8.43 -5.89 -14.45
N GLY A 107 8.61 -5.99 -13.13
CA GLY A 107 9.81 -6.51 -12.46
C GLY A 107 10.44 -7.78 -13.07
N PHE A 108 11.78 -7.77 -13.05
CA PHE A 108 12.73 -8.76 -13.59
C PHE A 108 13.07 -8.67 -15.08
N GLY A 109 13.54 -7.49 -15.50
CA GLY A 109 14.30 -7.34 -16.75
C GLY A 109 13.50 -7.59 -18.03
N PRO A 110 14.11 -7.39 -19.21
CA PRO A 110 13.40 -7.52 -20.47
C PRO A 110 12.96 -8.97 -20.71
N ALA A 111 11.68 -9.14 -21.05
CA ALA A 111 11.17 -10.36 -21.66
C ALA A 111 11.97 -10.61 -22.96
N ARG A 112 12.63 -11.76 -23.01
CA ARG A 112 13.42 -12.21 -24.17
C ARG A 112 12.50 -12.94 -25.13
#